data_AF-A0A960Q570-F1
#
_entry.id   AF-A0A960Q570-F1
#
_cell.length_a   1.000
_cell.length_b   1.000
_cell.length_c   1.000
_cell.angle_alpha   90.00
_cell.angle_beta   90.00
_cell.angle_gamma   90.00
#
_symmetry.space_group_name_H-M   'P 1'
#
loop_
_entity.id
_entity.type
_entity.pdbx_description
1 polymer ?
#
loop_
_entity_poly.entity_id
_entity_poly.type
_entity_poly.pdbx_seq_one_letter_code
_entity_poly.pdbx_strand_id
1 'polypeptide(L)'
;NKILQYERNPYMANPAWLEHASFLVGSSACYLSMRQLSRNIAHELVDSRGYTDIDTAWCQSSGVVGGFFNSGISFYNYRGWIGMEGLSAATVQGWTQGPRTPVATIFTCSTGDFVGGDDYTEAFLRGGNPTTPGAAVACMGYATASTHTRYNNVMAGGFYHAFLEQDVPEVGSCLAHSKYELFMTL
;
A
#
# COMPACT_ATOMS: atom_id res chain seq x y z
N ASN A 1 9.35 8.17 15.29
CA ASN A 1 9.38 9.52 14.69
C ASN A 1 8.42 9.67 13.52
N LYS A 2 8.48 8.81 12.49
CA LYS A 2 7.62 8.88 11.30
C LYS A 2 6.12 9.04 11.59
N ILE A 3 5.53 8.16 12.40
CA ILE A 3 4.09 8.20 12.75
C ILE A 3 3.71 9.53 13.42
N LEU A 4 4.48 9.95 14.44
CA LEU A 4 4.25 11.23 15.12
C LEU A 4 4.35 12.43 14.17
N GLN A 5 5.26 12.38 13.20
CA GLN A 5 5.37 13.41 12.19
C GLN A 5 4.15 13.40 11.28
N TYR A 6 3.72 12.24 10.81
CA TYR A 6 2.55 12.10 9.94
C TYR A 6 1.26 12.61 10.61
N GLU A 7 1.02 12.27 11.87
CA GLU A 7 -0.23 12.60 12.57
C GLU A 7 -0.26 14.01 13.18
N ARG A 8 0.88 14.50 13.71
CA ARG A 8 0.92 15.77 14.45
C ARG A 8 1.45 16.94 13.64
N ASN A 9 2.36 16.70 12.71
CA ASN A 9 3.02 17.76 11.93
C ASN A 9 3.36 17.25 10.52
N PRO A 10 2.33 16.94 9.71
CA PRO A 10 2.54 16.39 8.37
C PRO A 10 3.33 17.35 7.49
N TYR A 11 3.97 16.82 6.46
CA TYR A 11 4.69 17.65 5.51
C TYR A 11 3.71 18.48 4.65
N MET A 12 3.70 19.80 4.87
CA MET A 12 2.78 20.73 4.21
C MET A 12 3.45 21.71 3.24
N ALA A 13 4.77 21.67 3.06
CA ALA A 13 5.45 22.60 2.15
C ALA A 13 5.09 22.36 0.67
N ASN A 14 4.75 21.12 0.33
CA ASN A 14 4.02 20.76 -0.88
C ASN A 14 3.00 19.70 -0.48
N PRO A 15 1.71 20.05 -0.28
CA PRO A 15 0.70 19.11 0.22
C PRO A 15 0.12 18.19 -0.86
N ALA A 16 0.45 18.39 -2.16
CA ALA A 16 -0.11 17.60 -3.26
C ALA A 16 0.12 16.08 -3.11
N TRP A 17 1.17 15.67 -2.39
CA TRP A 17 1.43 14.26 -2.09
C TRP A 17 0.31 13.57 -1.29
N LEU A 18 -0.51 14.32 -0.55
CA LEU A 18 -1.67 13.79 0.18
C LEU A 18 -2.80 13.36 -0.77
N GLU A 19 -2.86 13.99 -1.95
CA GLU A 19 -3.84 13.77 -3.02
C GLU A 19 -3.23 12.96 -4.18
N HIS A 20 -2.09 12.30 -3.94
CA HIS A 20 -1.38 11.46 -4.90
C HIS A 20 -1.33 10.02 -4.41
N ALA A 21 -1.88 9.07 -5.16
CA ALA A 21 -1.79 7.64 -4.84
C ALA A 21 -1.07 6.86 -5.95
N SER A 22 -0.63 5.66 -5.62
CA SER A 22 0.00 4.76 -6.59
C SER A 22 -0.52 3.33 -6.50
N PHE A 23 -0.69 2.70 -7.66
CA PHE A 23 -1.22 1.35 -7.82
C PHE A 23 -0.31 0.53 -8.73
N LEU A 24 0.24 -0.57 -8.21
CA LEU A 24 0.99 -1.56 -8.96
C LEU A 24 0.25 -2.89 -9.01
N VAL A 25 0.02 -3.39 -10.23
CA VAL A 25 -0.29 -4.80 -10.47
C VAL A 25 0.92 -5.44 -11.15
N GLY A 26 1.49 -6.44 -10.49
CA GLY A 26 2.72 -7.10 -10.90
C GLY A 26 2.62 -7.89 -12.20
N SER A 27 3.73 -8.01 -12.94
CA SER A 27 3.80 -8.76 -14.18
C SER A 27 3.74 -10.27 -13.98
N SER A 28 4.26 -10.79 -12.86
CA SER A 28 4.26 -12.21 -12.56
C SER A 28 2.88 -12.80 -12.29
N ALA A 29 1.92 -11.98 -11.86
CA ALA A 29 0.52 -12.34 -11.70
C ALA A 29 -0.40 -11.15 -12.03
N CYS A 30 -0.61 -10.91 -13.33
CA CYS A 30 -1.41 -9.78 -13.81
C CYS A 30 -2.86 -10.17 -14.16
N TYR A 31 -3.62 -10.67 -13.19
CA TYR A 31 -5.00 -11.08 -13.43
C TYR A 31 -5.93 -9.89 -13.69
N LEU A 32 -6.95 -10.09 -14.53
CA LEU A 32 -7.93 -9.05 -14.83
C LEU A 32 -8.62 -8.51 -13.58
N SER A 33 -8.98 -9.37 -12.63
CA SER A 33 -9.65 -8.98 -11.39
C SER A 33 -8.79 -8.07 -10.50
N MET A 34 -7.47 -8.30 -10.46
CA MET A 34 -6.53 -7.43 -9.73
C MET A 34 -6.48 -6.04 -10.36
N ARG A 35 -6.34 -5.98 -11.69
CA ARG A 35 -6.33 -4.70 -12.43
C ARG A 35 -7.64 -3.96 -12.29
N GLN A 36 -8.77 -4.64 -12.42
CA GLN A 36 -10.08 -4.00 -12.33
C GLN A 36 -10.32 -3.44 -10.93
N LEU A 37 -9.98 -4.21 -9.88
CA LEU A 37 -10.08 -3.73 -8.51
C LEU A 37 -9.23 -2.48 -8.28
N SER A 38 -7.93 -2.53 -8.61
CA SER A 38 -7.02 -1.40 -8.40
C SER A 38 -7.44 -0.18 -9.23
N ARG A 39 -7.96 -0.36 -10.44
CA ARG A 39 -8.54 0.73 -11.25
C ARG A 39 -9.78 1.33 -10.60
N ASN A 40 -10.70 0.50 -10.12
CA ASN A 40 -11.91 0.98 -9.46
C ASN A 40 -11.55 1.82 -8.23
N ILE A 41 -10.64 1.34 -7.39
CA ILE A 41 -10.17 2.10 -6.22
C ILE A 41 -9.54 3.44 -6.65
N ALA A 42 -8.70 3.43 -7.68
CA ALA A 42 -8.11 4.65 -8.23
C ALA A 42 -9.17 5.65 -8.71
N HIS A 43 -10.21 5.17 -9.41
CA HIS A 43 -11.33 6.01 -9.83
C HIS A 43 -12.09 6.60 -8.64
N GLU A 44 -12.42 5.78 -7.64
CA GLU A 44 -13.12 6.26 -6.45
C GLU A 44 -12.31 7.28 -5.64
N LEU A 45 -10.98 7.15 -5.58
CA LEU A 45 -10.12 8.16 -4.94
C LEU A 45 -10.23 9.53 -5.65
N VAL A 46 -10.32 9.53 -6.98
CA VAL A 46 -10.49 10.75 -7.77
C VAL A 46 -11.90 11.30 -7.56
N ASP A 47 -12.92 10.46 -7.74
CA ASP A 47 -14.32 10.89 -7.80
C ASP A 47 -14.89 11.26 -6.43
N SER A 48 -14.56 10.52 -5.37
CA SER A 48 -15.11 10.72 -4.02
C SER A 48 -14.19 11.53 -3.09
N ARG A 49 -12.88 11.51 -3.32
CA ARG A 49 -11.88 12.16 -2.44
C ARG A 49 -11.05 13.25 -3.11
N GLY A 50 -11.26 13.51 -4.40
CA GLY A 50 -10.61 14.60 -5.11
C GLY A 50 -9.10 14.42 -5.32
N TYR A 51 -8.62 13.18 -5.36
CA TYR A 51 -7.22 12.91 -5.70
C TYR A 51 -6.89 13.50 -7.07
N THR A 52 -5.80 14.23 -7.16
CA THR A 52 -5.41 14.99 -8.36
C THR A 52 -4.38 14.25 -9.20
N ASP A 53 -3.68 13.27 -8.63
CA ASP A 53 -2.71 12.44 -9.34
C ASP A 53 -2.81 10.97 -8.90
N ILE A 54 -2.73 10.05 -9.86
CA ILE A 54 -2.73 8.62 -9.61
C ILE A 54 -1.70 7.94 -10.51
N ASP A 55 -0.60 7.51 -9.90
CA ASP A 55 0.40 6.68 -10.55
C ASP A 55 -0.14 5.25 -10.73
N THR A 56 -0.14 4.74 -11.97
CA THR A 56 -0.58 3.35 -12.22
C THR A 56 0.45 2.57 -13.03
N ALA A 57 0.69 1.33 -12.61
CA ALA A 57 1.55 0.40 -13.30
C ALA A 57 0.85 -0.96 -13.39
N TRP A 58 0.44 -1.33 -14.60
CA TRP A 58 -0.28 -2.58 -14.86
C TRP A 58 0.63 -3.60 -15.52
N CYS A 59 0.72 -4.79 -14.94
CA CYS A 59 1.58 -5.88 -15.40
C CYS A 59 3.05 -5.46 -15.49
N GLN A 60 3.55 -4.75 -14.48
CA GLN A 60 4.92 -4.20 -14.45
C GLN A 60 5.77 -4.86 -13.37
N SER A 61 7.09 -4.74 -13.49
CA SER A 61 8.03 -5.14 -12.45
C SER A 61 8.16 -4.06 -11.36
N SER A 62 8.88 -4.38 -10.29
CA SER A 62 9.10 -3.47 -9.16
C SER A 62 9.94 -2.22 -9.46
N GLY A 63 10.57 -2.12 -10.63
CA GLY A 63 11.49 -1.03 -10.97
C GLY A 63 10.87 0.37 -10.93
N VAL A 64 9.54 0.47 -11.08
CA VAL A 64 8.80 1.73 -11.02
C VAL A 64 8.49 2.20 -9.59
N VAL A 65 8.50 1.28 -8.61
CA VAL A 65 8.00 1.56 -7.26
C VAL A 65 8.81 2.65 -6.56
N GLY A 66 10.14 2.63 -6.70
CA GLY A 66 10.98 3.69 -6.12
C GLY A 66 10.64 5.08 -6.66
N GLY A 67 10.20 5.17 -7.92
CA GLY A 67 9.71 6.42 -8.53
C GLY A 67 8.45 6.95 -7.83
N PHE A 68 7.47 6.08 -7.57
CA PHE A 68 6.24 6.44 -6.86
C PHE A 68 6.50 6.96 -5.43
N PHE A 69 7.43 6.33 -4.71
CA PHE A 69 7.76 6.80 -3.37
C PHE A 69 8.52 8.14 -3.40
N ASN A 70 9.39 8.34 -4.40
CA ASN A 70 10.13 9.59 -4.56
C ASN A 70 9.26 10.78 -5.00
N SER A 71 8.23 10.56 -5.83
CA SER A 71 7.26 11.60 -6.21
C SER A 71 6.45 12.07 -5.00
N GLY A 72 6.20 11.17 -4.05
CA GLY A 72 5.50 11.45 -2.80
C GLY A 72 4.02 11.14 -2.95
N ILE A 73 3.60 10.09 -2.25
CA ILE A 73 2.26 9.51 -2.35
C ILE A 73 1.67 9.32 -0.95
N SER A 74 0.35 9.32 -0.84
CA SER A 74 -0.41 9.05 0.38
C SER A 74 -0.83 7.58 0.48
N PHE A 75 -1.05 6.92 -0.66
CA PHE A 75 -1.35 5.48 -0.72
C PHE A 75 -0.45 4.75 -1.74
N TYR A 76 -0.04 3.55 -1.35
CA TYR A 76 0.55 2.57 -2.25
C TYR A 76 -0.26 1.27 -2.19
N ASN A 77 -0.82 0.83 -3.31
CA ASN A 77 -1.47 -0.47 -3.43
C ASN A 77 -0.65 -1.40 -4.32
N TYR A 78 -0.32 -2.57 -3.80
CA TYR A 78 0.29 -3.64 -4.57
C TYR A 78 -0.61 -4.87 -4.63
N ARG A 79 -0.84 -5.34 -5.86
CA ARG A 79 -1.39 -6.66 -6.14
C ARG A 79 -0.43 -7.42 -7.05
N GLY A 80 -0.24 -8.71 -6.82
CA GLY A 80 0.64 -9.52 -7.65
C GLY A 80 0.97 -10.84 -7.00
N TRP A 81 2.19 -11.33 -7.25
CA TRP A 81 2.68 -12.59 -6.69
C TRP A 81 3.61 -12.37 -5.48
N ILE A 82 3.87 -13.45 -4.75
CA ILE A 82 4.90 -13.49 -3.69
C ILE A 82 6.24 -13.02 -4.28
N GLY A 83 7.01 -12.27 -3.50
CA GLY A 83 8.29 -11.71 -3.94
C GLY A 83 8.20 -10.33 -4.58
N MET A 84 7.01 -9.70 -4.57
CA MET A 84 6.80 -8.29 -4.93
C MET A 84 7.48 -7.85 -6.24
N GLU A 85 7.43 -8.70 -7.27
CA GLU A 85 8.06 -8.45 -8.58
C GLU A 85 9.56 -8.16 -8.51
N GLY A 86 10.27 -8.80 -7.57
CA GLY A 86 11.70 -8.62 -7.36
C GLY A 86 12.07 -7.39 -6.53
N LEU A 87 11.09 -6.66 -5.98
CA LEU A 87 11.36 -5.65 -4.95
C LEU A 87 11.96 -6.39 -3.76
N SER A 88 13.10 -5.96 -3.23
CA SER A 88 13.68 -6.58 -2.04
C SER A 88 13.32 -5.77 -0.78
N ALA A 89 13.11 -6.46 0.34
CA ALA A 89 12.92 -5.82 1.65
C ALA A 89 14.08 -4.86 1.99
N ALA A 90 15.32 -5.25 1.69
CA ALA A 90 16.51 -4.41 1.89
C ALA A 90 16.47 -3.10 1.08
N THR A 91 15.98 -3.16 -0.16
CA THR A 91 15.79 -1.96 -1.00
C THR A 91 14.79 -1.00 -0.36
N VAL A 92 13.64 -1.51 0.10
CA VAL A 92 12.61 -0.71 0.76
C VAL A 92 13.13 -0.09 2.05
N GLN A 93 13.89 -0.85 2.84
CA GLN A 93 14.50 -0.34 4.08
C GLN A 93 15.46 0.83 3.83
N GLY A 94 16.18 0.79 2.71
CA GLY A 94 17.12 1.84 2.31
C GLY A 94 16.48 3.12 1.78
N TRP A 95 15.16 3.17 1.59
CA TRP A 95 14.50 4.38 1.09
C TRP A 95 14.50 5.51 2.12
N THR A 96 14.75 6.72 1.62
CA THR A 96 14.89 7.94 2.42
C THR A 96 14.18 9.11 1.74
N GLN A 97 13.01 8.87 1.13
CA GLN A 97 12.27 9.90 0.39
C GLN A 97 11.77 11.07 1.27
N GLY A 98 11.92 10.95 2.59
CA GLY A 98 11.57 11.98 3.55
C GLY A 98 10.15 11.81 4.10
N PRO A 99 9.55 12.89 4.61
CA PRO A 99 8.35 12.81 5.45
C PRO A 99 7.04 12.49 4.71
N ARG A 100 7.10 12.32 3.39
CA ARG A 100 5.98 11.88 2.54
C ARG A 100 5.91 10.36 2.56
N THR A 101 5.33 9.82 3.63
CA THR A 101 5.29 8.37 3.87
C THR A 101 3.86 7.85 3.72
N PRO A 102 3.52 7.08 2.67
CA PRO A 102 2.17 6.59 2.43
C PRO A 102 1.73 5.52 3.41
N VAL A 103 0.43 5.19 3.36
CA VAL A 103 -0.11 3.90 3.81
C VAL A 103 0.03 2.88 2.67
N ALA A 104 0.66 1.75 2.95
CA ALA A 104 0.90 0.68 1.99
C ALA A 104 -0.04 -0.53 2.20
N THR A 105 -0.73 -0.96 1.14
CA THR A 105 -1.55 -2.18 1.11
C THR A 105 -0.93 -3.19 0.14
N ILE A 106 -0.26 -4.20 0.69
CA ILE A 106 0.51 -5.20 -0.07
C ILE A 106 -0.08 -6.61 0.13
N PHE A 107 -1.40 -6.75 -0.03
CA PHE A 107 -2.19 -7.95 0.27
C PHE A 107 -1.90 -9.16 -0.62
N THR A 108 -0.67 -9.68 -0.60
CA THR A 108 -0.23 -10.82 -1.41
C THR A 108 0.36 -11.88 -0.49
N CYS A 109 0.54 -13.10 -0.99
CA CYS A 109 1.19 -14.20 -0.28
C CYS A 109 2.52 -13.77 0.37
N SER A 110 2.70 -14.12 1.65
CA SER A 110 3.98 -13.98 2.38
C SER A 110 4.62 -12.59 2.23
N THR A 111 3.85 -11.55 2.48
CA THR A 111 4.34 -10.16 2.51
C THR A 111 4.48 -9.62 3.94
N GLY A 112 4.09 -10.40 4.95
CA GLY A 112 4.24 -10.04 6.35
C GLY A 112 4.43 -11.23 7.28
N ASP A 113 5.29 -12.17 6.87
CA ASP A 113 5.76 -13.27 7.73
C ASP A 113 6.96 -12.82 8.57
N PHE A 114 6.70 -12.38 9.79
CA PHE A 114 7.72 -11.87 10.72
C PHE A 114 8.46 -12.94 11.52
N VAL A 115 8.20 -14.23 11.29
CA VAL A 115 8.82 -15.31 12.08
C VAL A 115 10.32 -15.48 11.74
N GLY A 116 10.77 -15.07 10.55
CA GLY A 116 12.14 -15.27 10.05
C GLY A 116 13.03 -14.01 9.97
N GLY A 117 12.54 -12.85 10.37
CA GLY A 117 13.23 -11.56 10.22
C GLY A 117 12.31 -10.49 9.64
N ASP A 118 12.90 -9.44 9.07
CA ASP A 118 12.13 -8.36 8.45
C ASP A 118 11.62 -8.79 7.08
N ASP A 119 10.32 -9.03 6.97
CA ASP A 119 9.62 -9.23 5.70
C ASP A 119 9.17 -7.87 5.13
N TYR A 120 8.40 -7.87 4.05
CA TYR A 120 8.02 -6.64 3.36
C TYR A 120 7.28 -5.65 4.27
N THR A 121 6.31 -6.09 5.07
CA THR A 121 5.58 -5.18 5.98
C THR A 121 6.51 -4.48 6.98
N GLU A 122 7.48 -5.20 7.54
CA GLU A 122 8.49 -4.68 8.46
C GLU A 122 9.42 -3.72 7.74
N ALA A 123 9.85 -4.08 6.53
CA ALA A 123 10.70 -3.23 5.69
C ALA A 123 10.02 -1.90 5.35
N PHE A 124 8.74 -1.93 4.98
CA PHE A 124 7.96 -0.73 4.71
C PHE A 124 7.80 0.13 5.97
N LEU A 125 7.55 -0.47 7.13
CA LEU A 125 7.38 0.26 8.38
C LEU A 125 8.70 0.88 8.87
N ARG A 126 9.79 0.11 8.83
CA ARG A 126 11.12 0.48 9.35
C ARG A 126 11.95 1.32 8.39
N GLY A 127 11.58 1.37 7.11
CA GLY A 127 12.35 2.07 6.09
C GLY A 127 12.66 3.53 6.42
N GLY A 128 13.87 3.94 6.03
CA GLY A 128 14.49 5.20 6.39
C GLY A 128 15.35 5.10 7.65
N ASN A 129 15.56 6.24 8.30
CA ASN A 129 16.37 6.35 9.50
C ASN A 129 15.76 7.38 10.49
N PRO A 130 16.30 7.53 11.72
CA PRO A 130 15.69 8.38 12.73
C PRO A 130 15.53 9.87 12.36
N THR A 131 16.35 10.38 11.43
CA THR A 131 16.32 11.78 10.97
C THR A 131 15.59 11.96 9.65
N THR A 132 15.62 10.95 8.77
CA THR A 132 14.99 10.95 7.45
C THR A 132 14.08 9.74 7.33
N PRO A 133 12.77 9.89 7.58
CA PRO A 133 11.84 8.78 7.38
C PRO A 133 11.80 8.36 5.90
N GLY A 134 11.45 7.10 5.65
CA GLY A 134 11.26 6.58 4.30
C GLY A 134 10.24 5.47 4.25
N ALA A 135 10.04 4.85 3.08
CA ALA A 135 9.01 3.84 2.85
C ALA A 135 7.61 4.26 3.34
N ALA A 136 6.95 3.49 4.22
CA ALA A 136 5.54 3.72 4.59
C ALA A 136 5.35 4.09 6.07
N VAL A 137 4.25 4.79 6.40
CA VAL A 137 3.82 5.06 7.78
C VAL A 137 3.10 3.86 8.40
N ALA A 138 2.38 3.11 7.56
CA ALA A 138 1.72 1.86 7.90
C ALA A 138 1.77 0.92 6.70
N CYS A 139 1.85 -0.38 6.95
CA CYS A 139 1.87 -1.39 5.90
C CYS A 139 1.06 -2.63 6.33
N MET A 140 0.29 -3.18 5.40
CA MET A 140 -0.53 -4.37 5.63
C MET A 140 -0.27 -5.42 4.55
N GLY A 141 -0.12 -6.66 4.98
CA GLY A 141 0.19 -7.82 4.12
C GLY A 141 -0.32 -9.12 4.72
N TYR A 142 0.02 -10.26 4.11
CA TYR A 142 -0.28 -11.57 4.66
C TYR A 142 0.97 -12.29 5.14
N ALA A 143 0.88 -12.89 6.33
CA ALA A 143 1.91 -13.82 6.81
C ALA A 143 1.91 -15.13 6.02
N THR A 144 0.75 -15.62 5.61
CA THR A 144 0.65 -16.95 4.97
C THR A 144 1.01 -16.89 3.48
N ALA A 145 1.74 -17.90 3.00
CA ALA A 145 1.92 -18.18 1.58
C ALA A 145 0.67 -18.86 0.97
N SER A 146 0.66 -19.06 -0.35
CA SER A 146 -0.39 -19.79 -1.07
C SER A 146 -1.82 -19.27 -0.84
N THR A 147 -1.97 -17.96 -0.67
CA THR A 147 -3.29 -17.32 -0.57
C THR A 147 -3.95 -17.22 -1.95
N HIS A 148 -5.29 -17.08 -1.97
CA HIS A 148 -6.05 -17.01 -3.22
C HIS A 148 -6.34 -15.57 -3.62
N THR A 149 -6.14 -15.25 -4.90
CA THR A 149 -6.44 -13.94 -5.51
C THR A 149 -7.80 -13.39 -5.12
N ARG A 150 -8.84 -14.24 -5.05
CA ARG A 150 -10.20 -13.84 -4.66
C ARG A 150 -10.22 -13.18 -3.28
N TYR A 151 -9.69 -13.85 -2.26
CA TYR A 151 -9.71 -13.36 -0.88
C TYR A 151 -8.78 -12.16 -0.69
N ASN A 152 -7.64 -12.17 -1.38
CA ASN A 152 -6.71 -11.05 -1.37
C ASN A 152 -7.33 -9.79 -1.98
N ASN A 153 -8.16 -9.95 -3.01
CA ASN A 153 -8.91 -8.86 -3.63
C ASN A 153 -10.03 -8.36 -2.71
N VAL A 154 -10.72 -9.24 -1.98
CA VAL A 154 -11.71 -8.81 -0.97
C VAL A 154 -11.04 -8.01 0.13
N MET A 155 -9.88 -8.43 0.63
CA MET A 155 -9.15 -7.67 1.65
C MET A 155 -8.72 -6.29 1.15
N ALA A 156 -8.16 -6.21 -0.06
CA ALA A 156 -7.79 -4.92 -0.65
C ALA A 156 -9.02 -4.03 -0.87
N GLY A 157 -10.09 -4.56 -1.48
CA GLY A 157 -11.33 -3.82 -1.72
C GLY A 157 -12.00 -3.35 -0.43
N GLY A 158 -12.10 -4.22 0.57
CA GLY A 158 -12.70 -3.92 1.87
C GLY A 158 -11.96 -2.83 2.65
N PHE A 159 -10.64 -2.73 2.47
CA PHE A 159 -9.83 -1.68 3.08
C PHE A 159 -10.19 -0.32 2.50
N TYR A 160 -10.18 -0.22 1.17
CA TYR A 160 -10.52 1.02 0.49
C TYR A 160 -12.00 1.35 0.56
N HIS A 161 -12.89 0.35 0.65
CA HIS A 161 -14.32 0.58 0.89
C HIS A 161 -14.56 1.24 2.24
N ALA A 162 -13.92 0.75 3.32
CA ALA A 162 -14.02 1.39 4.63
C ALA A 162 -13.53 2.84 4.62
N PHE A 163 -12.40 3.09 3.95
CA PHE A 163 -11.82 4.42 3.85
C PHE A 163 -12.68 5.37 2.99
N LEU A 164 -13.10 4.94 1.81
CA LEU A 164 -13.77 5.78 0.82
C LEU A 164 -15.25 6.00 1.16
N GLU A 165 -15.99 4.91 1.43
CA GLU A 165 -17.45 4.92 1.57
C GLU A 165 -17.91 5.11 3.02
N GLN A 166 -17.20 4.52 3.98
CA GLN A 166 -17.58 4.57 5.40
C GLN A 166 -16.87 5.68 6.17
N ASP A 167 -16.02 6.45 5.48
CA ASP A 167 -15.25 7.57 6.03
C ASP A 167 -14.46 7.19 7.29
N VAL A 168 -13.89 5.97 7.30
CA VAL A 168 -13.06 5.47 8.40
C VAL A 168 -11.61 5.91 8.17
N PRO A 169 -11.05 6.83 8.96
CA PRO A 169 -9.70 7.32 8.74
C PRO A 169 -8.63 6.41 9.35
N GLU A 170 -8.96 5.56 10.32
CA GLU A 170 -7.97 4.72 10.99
C GLU A 170 -7.62 3.46 10.18
N VAL A 171 -6.35 3.30 9.83
CA VAL A 171 -5.82 2.14 9.09
C VAL A 171 -6.18 0.81 9.76
N GLY A 172 -6.13 0.75 11.09
CA GLY A 172 -6.50 -0.45 11.85
C GLY A 172 -7.97 -0.82 11.71
N SER A 173 -8.86 0.18 11.75
CA SER A 173 -10.30 -0.01 11.57
C SER A 173 -10.62 -0.44 10.14
N CYS A 174 -9.98 0.14 9.13
CA CYS A 174 -10.12 -0.29 7.74
C CYS A 174 -9.66 -1.75 7.54
N LEU A 175 -8.58 -2.16 8.19
CA LEU A 175 -8.12 -3.57 8.15
C LEU A 175 -9.12 -4.51 8.83
N ALA A 176 -9.68 -4.11 9.97
CA ALA A 176 -10.71 -4.90 10.66
C ALA A 176 -11.97 -5.05 9.80
N HIS A 177 -12.40 -3.95 9.16
CA HIS A 177 -13.49 -3.96 8.19
C HIS A 177 -13.22 -4.91 7.02
N SER A 178 -12.00 -4.89 6.48
CA SER A 178 -11.59 -5.80 5.40
C SER A 178 -11.74 -7.28 5.80
N LYS A 179 -11.36 -7.63 7.03
CA LYS A 179 -11.51 -8.99 7.55
C LYS A 179 -12.98 -9.37 7.74
N TYR A 180 -13.81 -8.41 8.15
CA TYR A 180 -15.26 -8.60 8.25
C TYR A 180 -15.89 -8.87 6.88
N GLU A 181 -15.56 -8.06 5.86
CA GLU A 181 -15.99 -8.28 4.47
C GLU A 181 -15.56 -9.64 3.94
N LEU A 182 -14.33 -10.05 4.22
CA LEU A 182 -13.85 -11.38 3.87
C LEU A 182 -14.71 -12.46 4.53
N PHE A 183 -15.00 -12.35 5.82
CA PHE A 183 -15.84 -13.31 6.54
C PHE A 183 -17.26 -13.39 5.97
N MET A 184 -17.85 -12.27 5.55
CA MET A 184 -19.20 -12.21 4.99
C MET A 184 -19.30 -12.74 3.55
N THR A 185 -18.17 -12.92 2.86
CA THR A 185 -18.11 -13.38 1.45
C THR A 185 -17.66 -14.84 1.28
N LEU A 186 -17.45 -15.55 2.39
CA LEU A 186 -17.18 -16.99 2.45
C LEU A 186 -18.48 -17.80 2.35
#